data_AF-A0A061AR94-F1
#
_entry.id   AF-A0A061AR94-F1
#
_cell.length_a   1.000
_cell.length_b   1.000
_cell.length_c   1.000
_cell.angle_alpha   90.00
_cell.angle_beta   90.00
_cell.angle_gamma   90.00
#
_symmetry.space_group_name_H-M   'P 1'
#
loop_
_entity.id
_entity.type
_entity.pdbx_description
1 polymer ?
#
loop_
_entity_poly.entity_id
_entity_poly.type
_entity_poly.pdbx_seq_one_letter_code
_entity_poly.pdbx_strand_id
1 'polypeptide(L)'
;MRPPSLSSAFAVALTLPLSALASAAHPHGGSHHLPSHPQQHGSRGVFARDARAESVLVDRAAEWVDERAVEFEPPAGTSGEGYRAVVGSWTADDDLWVSEGRYADSEALAERDLTQDEQRDQINNKVAAADLANKLLINPKWIALNPKWKPTNGTSTAAKPSTAPPSPAISASKTASAATTTKSTVGGSLVLPAPPASTCATPYYGVAGTSAVYGPGLGDFPMLPRPSTFVKRSGNKLVLDGETYRIVGPNIYWLGLDENVYPSPSYPSHGRIREAMAITVALGGNTIRSHTLGISTGNSYSLWPSAWKTNNKAFDTIDYSIWAARNYGLRLIIPLTDNYAYYQGGKYDFIGWAGADTSDGSQFYTNSAVIELFKGYIKVLLTHVNQYTGVALKDDPTILAWETGNELGGYMLGGGAPPASWTKSIATYIKSLAPNHLVADGSDGLTNYNGDLANTGVGVSKVDLVTDHFYPALQWLLEKDQGWMKSISKNFFVGENDWTGQKGGSDLNTFYATIESWDGSGSMMWSIFGHDDYCCNYVNHNDGYTLMYPNGNTQALRTQAWYLMQHWYRMRGLTPPAALPAVACPQPELLP
;
A
#
# COMPACT_ATOMS: atom_id res chain seq x y z
N MET A 1 -17.54 29.89 -48.33
CA MET A 1 -18.46 30.99 -48.75
C MET A 1 -19.66 31.03 -47.79
N ARG A 2 -20.39 32.15 -47.72
CA ARG A 2 -21.66 32.38 -46.99
C ARG A 2 -22.66 33.03 -47.97
N PRO A 3 -23.97 33.17 -47.66
CA PRO A 3 -24.86 32.34 -46.84
C PRO A 3 -26.01 31.79 -47.74
N PRO A 4 -27.28 31.63 -47.30
CA PRO A 4 -28.19 32.77 -47.05
C PRO A 4 -28.99 32.67 -45.73
N SER A 5 -29.88 33.63 -45.49
CA SER A 5 -30.62 33.86 -44.22
C SER A 5 -31.99 34.49 -44.45
N LEU A 6 -32.98 34.17 -43.60
CA LEU A 6 -34.21 34.94 -43.22
C LEU A 6 -34.86 34.11 -42.08
N SER A 7 -35.15 34.56 -40.85
CA SER A 7 -35.70 35.82 -40.29
C SER A 7 -37.24 35.90 -40.30
N SER A 8 -37.84 35.74 -39.11
CA SER A 8 -39.13 36.34 -38.70
C SER A 8 -39.26 36.22 -37.16
N ALA A 9 -39.89 37.20 -36.52
CA ALA A 9 -40.13 37.23 -35.08
C ALA A 9 -41.39 38.06 -34.76
N PHE A 10 -42.14 37.69 -33.72
CA PHE A 10 -43.20 38.51 -33.11
C PHE A 10 -43.41 38.08 -31.65
N ALA A 11 -43.94 38.99 -30.81
CA ALA A 11 -44.14 38.75 -29.38
C ALA A 11 -45.40 39.46 -28.83
N VAL A 12 -46.20 38.72 -28.06
CA VAL A 12 -47.31 39.13 -27.17
C VAL A 12 -47.35 38.03 -26.09
N ALA A 13 -47.28 38.19 -24.76
CA ALA A 13 -47.66 39.22 -23.77
C ALA A 13 -49.00 38.94 -23.05
N LEU A 14 -49.03 39.29 -21.74
CA LEU A 14 -50.14 39.41 -20.79
C LEU A 14 -50.68 38.20 -19.95
N THR A 15 -50.61 38.43 -18.63
CA THR A 15 -51.60 38.20 -17.54
C THR A 15 -51.84 36.85 -16.86
N LEU A 16 -51.86 36.96 -15.51
CA LEU A 16 -52.46 36.08 -14.50
C LEU A 16 -54.00 36.17 -14.49
N PRO A 17 -54.67 35.26 -13.77
CA PRO A 17 -55.82 35.60 -12.92
C PRO A 17 -55.52 35.39 -11.42
N LEU A 18 -56.21 36.14 -10.55
CA LEU A 18 -56.07 36.05 -9.08
C LEU A 18 -57.40 36.41 -8.39
N SER A 19 -57.87 35.56 -7.47
CA SER A 19 -59.04 35.81 -6.61
C SER A 19 -59.22 34.69 -5.56
N ALA A 20 -59.64 34.93 -4.31
CA ALA A 20 -59.79 36.18 -3.55
C ALA A 20 -60.03 35.92 -2.03
N LEU A 21 -59.57 36.84 -1.16
CA LEU A 21 -60.18 37.33 0.12
C LEU A 21 -60.53 36.31 1.25
N ALA A 22 -60.44 36.59 2.57
CA ALA A 22 -59.90 37.68 3.43
C ALA A 22 -59.82 37.13 4.90
N SER A 23 -59.70 37.83 6.05
CA SER A 23 -59.64 39.25 6.44
C SER A 23 -59.14 39.41 7.90
N ALA A 24 -58.61 40.60 8.29
CA ALA A 24 -58.50 41.15 9.68
C ALA A 24 -57.69 40.37 10.76
N ALA A 25 -57.15 40.96 11.85
CA ALA A 25 -56.72 42.33 12.17
C ALA A 25 -55.77 42.33 13.41
N HIS A 26 -55.08 43.46 13.67
CA HIS A 26 -54.33 43.79 14.91
C HIS A 26 -55.25 44.53 15.94
N PRO A 27 -54.84 44.94 17.19
CA PRO A 27 -53.48 45.16 17.75
C PRO A 27 -53.23 44.82 19.26
N HIS A 28 -51.98 45.09 19.73
CA HIS A 28 -51.51 45.23 21.15
C HIS A 28 -51.60 43.99 22.08
N GLY A 29 -50.83 43.86 23.18
CA GLY A 29 -49.66 44.60 23.69
C GLY A 29 -49.51 44.49 25.23
N GLY A 30 -48.27 44.46 25.79
CA GLY A 30 -48.02 44.72 27.23
C GLY A 30 -47.36 43.63 28.10
N SER A 31 -46.04 43.72 28.27
CA SER A 31 -45.28 43.73 29.55
C SER A 31 -45.59 42.82 30.78
N HIS A 32 -44.53 42.12 31.21
CA HIS A 32 -44.03 41.91 32.60
C HIS A 32 -44.58 40.82 33.56
N HIS A 33 -43.63 40.40 34.42
CA HIS A 33 -43.71 39.71 35.74
C HIS A 33 -43.87 38.18 35.89
N LEU A 34 -42.73 37.56 36.25
CA LEU A 34 -42.59 36.50 37.28
C LEU A 34 -43.23 36.94 38.63
N PRO A 35 -43.60 36.04 39.58
CA PRO A 35 -42.87 34.79 39.88
C PRO A 35 -43.67 33.56 40.39
N SER A 36 -42.93 32.57 40.88
CA SER A 36 -43.19 31.62 41.99
C SER A 36 -43.43 30.13 41.65
N HIS A 37 -42.57 29.31 42.28
CA HIS A 37 -42.71 27.88 42.58
C HIS A 37 -43.50 27.73 43.92
N PRO A 38 -44.05 26.56 44.33
CA PRO A 38 -43.32 25.28 44.38
C PRO A 38 -44.12 23.94 44.27
N GLN A 39 -43.39 22.81 44.29
CA GLN A 39 -43.78 21.47 44.81
C GLN A 39 -44.96 20.70 44.14
N GLN A 40 -45.10 19.35 44.21
CA GLN A 40 -44.15 18.22 44.32
C GLN A 40 -44.90 16.89 44.01
N HIS A 41 -44.17 15.81 43.66
CA HIS A 41 -44.64 14.40 43.51
C HIS A 41 -45.66 14.09 42.37
N GLY A 42 -45.60 12.87 41.78
CA GLY A 42 -46.51 12.52 40.66
C GLY A 42 -46.42 11.16 39.95
N SER A 43 -45.41 10.30 40.21
CA SER A 43 -45.35 8.86 39.83
C SER A 43 -45.44 8.39 38.35
N ARG A 44 -44.41 7.61 37.96
CA ARG A 44 -44.43 6.41 37.05
C ARG A 44 -44.88 6.55 35.58
N GLY A 45 -43.90 6.43 34.69
CA GLY A 45 -44.05 5.90 33.32
C GLY A 45 -42.71 5.34 32.84
N VAL A 46 -42.66 4.09 32.36
CA VAL A 46 -41.39 3.41 32.00
C VAL A 46 -41.21 3.36 30.49
N PHE A 47 -40.08 3.89 30.00
CA PHE A 47 -39.42 3.41 28.77
C PHE A 47 -37.91 3.67 28.87
N ALA A 48 -37.09 2.69 28.50
CA ALA A 48 -35.64 2.81 28.53
C ALA A 48 -35.10 3.29 27.18
N ARG A 49 -34.21 4.28 27.21
CA ARG A 49 -33.23 4.60 26.16
C ARG A 49 -31.95 5.09 26.84
N ASP A 50 -30.83 4.57 26.38
CA ASP A 50 -29.53 4.80 27.02
C ASP A 50 -28.78 6.03 26.46
N ALA A 51 -27.67 6.37 27.10
CA ALA A 51 -27.04 7.69 27.11
C ALA A 51 -26.69 8.32 25.75
N ARG A 52 -26.80 9.66 25.72
CA ARG A 52 -25.90 10.56 24.97
C ARG A 52 -25.00 11.31 25.96
N ALA A 53 -23.98 11.99 25.42
CA ALA A 53 -23.02 12.89 26.07
C ALA A 53 -23.67 13.93 27.05
N GLU A 54 -22.96 14.61 27.96
CA GLU A 54 -21.64 15.27 27.81
C GLU A 54 -20.81 15.42 29.12
N SER A 55 -19.50 15.69 28.93
CA SER A 55 -18.56 16.50 29.74
C SER A 55 -18.56 16.51 31.28
N VAL A 56 -17.37 16.32 31.88
CA VAL A 56 -16.93 17.03 33.10
C VAL A 56 -15.43 17.40 32.98
N LEU A 57 -15.08 18.64 33.34
CA LEU A 57 -13.72 19.14 33.58
C LEU A 57 -13.40 19.11 35.09
N VAL A 58 -12.17 18.77 35.50
CA VAL A 58 -11.62 19.08 36.84
C VAL A 58 -10.13 19.45 36.75
N ASP A 59 -9.71 20.36 37.63
CA ASP A 59 -8.53 21.24 37.60
C ASP A 59 -7.11 20.66 37.85
N ARG A 60 -6.13 21.56 37.65
CA ARG A 60 -4.72 21.50 38.09
C ARG A 60 -4.55 21.77 39.60
N ALA A 61 -3.45 21.32 40.19
CA ALA A 61 -2.64 22.11 41.14
C ALA A 61 -1.24 21.49 41.38
N ALA A 62 -0.32 22.30 41.92
CA ALA A 62 1.03 21.97 42.43
C ALA A 62 2.10 21.49 41.40
N GLU A 63 3.34 22.02 41.39
CA GLU A 63 3.86 23.25 42.01
C GLU A 63 5.12 23.77 41.28
N TRP A 64 5.63 24.95 41.63
CA TRP A 64 6.75 25.62 40.95
C TRP A 64 8.13 25.23 41.53
N VAL A 65 9.14 25.20 40.65
CA VAL A 65 10.50 25.66 40.96
C VAL A 65 10.96 26.57 39.83
N ASP A 66 11.46 27.77 40.16
CA ASP A 66 12.04 28.75 39.23
C ASP A 66 13.54 28.49 39.09
N GLU A 67 14.04 28.35 37.86
CA GLU A 67 15.47 28.57 37.58
C GLU A 67 15.64 29.11 36.15
N ARG A 68 16.46 30.15 36.00
CA ARG A 68 16.50 31.01 34.80
C ARG A 68 17.81 30.84 34.06
N ALA A 69 17.75 30.97 32.73
CA ALA A 69 18.94 30.99 31.91
C ALA A 69 19.80 32.24 32.22
N VAL A 70 21.10 32.02 32.40
CA VAL A 70 22.15 33.05 32.38
C VAL A 70 23.33 32.48 31.60
N GLU A 71 23.71 33.13 30.51
CA GLU A 71 24.97 32.85 29.81
C GLU A 71 26.14 33.52 30.55
N PHE A 72 27.30 32.85 30.65
CA PHE A 72 28.60 33.54 30.69
C PHE A 72 29.77 32.59 30.34
N GLU A 73 30.83 33.15 29.75
CA GLU A 73 32.04 32.41 29.34
C GLU A 73 32.99 32.07 30.51
N PRO A 74 33.82 31.01 30.39
CA PRO A 74 34.73 30.56 31.45
C PRO A 74 36.16 31.13 31.31
N PRO A 75 36.86 31.34 32.45
CA PRO A 75 38.33 31.31 32.45
C PRO A 75 38.96 30.47 33.60
N ALA A 76 39.83 29.54 33.21
CA ALA A 76 41.04 29.02 33.90
C ALA A 76 40.99 28.49 35.36
N GLY A 77 41.58 27.29 35.60
CA GLY A 77 41.99 26.88 36.96
C GLY A 77 42.21 25.39 37.24
N THR A 78 43.23 24.76 36.64
CA THR A 78 43.93 23.51 37.06
C THR A 78 43.30 22.66 38.19
N SER A 79 42.96 21.38 37.97
CA SER A 79 43.92 20.25 37.98
C SER A 79 43.18 18.90 37.83
N GLY A 80 43.89 17.81 37.52
CA GLY A 80 43.33 16.44 37.52
C GLY A 80 43.53 15.67 36.21
N GLU A 81 44.35 14.63 36.26
CA GLU A 81 44.73 13.70 35.19
C GLU A 81 43.54 12.82 34.72
N GLY A 82 43.46 12.33 33.48
CA GLY A 82 44.38 12.50 32.35
C GLY A 82 43.92 11.82 31.04
N TYR A 83 44.63 12.14 29.94
CA TYR A 83 44.66 11.50 28.59
C TYR A 83 43.34 10.99 27.97
N ARG A 84 42.66 11.76 27.11
CA ARG A 84 42.98 12.22 25.72
C ARG A 84 42.78 11.17 24.61
N ALA A 85 41.84 11.46 23.72
CA ALA A 85 41.88 11.02 22.32
C ALA A 85 42.81 11.92 21.48
N VAL A 86 43.26 11.42 20.32
CA VAL A 86 44.03 12.18 19.30
C VAL A 86 43.53 11.80 17.91
N VAL A 87 43.53 12.75 16.97
CA VAL A 87 43.18 12.58 15.55
C VAL A 87 44.43 12.86 14.70
N GLY A 88 44.73 12.05 13.68
CA GLY A 88 45.91 12.30 12.81
C GLY A 88 46.14 11.30 11.66
N SER A 89 45.67 11.67 10.46
CA SER A 89 46.23 11.43 9.11
C SER A 89 47.18 10.26 8.77
N TRP A 90 46.79 9.49 7.73
CA TRP A 90 47.55 9.03 6.55
C TRP A 90 49.06 8.67 6.64
N THR A 91 49.38 7.43 6.22
CA THR A 91 50.25 7.10 5.05
C THR A 91 49.93 5.67 4.57
N ALA A 92 50.52 5.23 3.45
CA ALA A 92 50.31 3.92 2.84
C ALA A 92 51.56 3.02 2.88
N ASP A 93 51.45 1.86 2.22
CA ASP A 93 52.50 0.99 1.65
C ASP A 93 53.21 -0.06 2.54
N ASP A 94 53.09 -1.30 2.05
CA ASP A 94 54.06 -2.41 1.93
C ASP A 94 54.51 -3.38 3.06
N ASP A 95 54.77 -4.59 2.54
CA ASP A 95 55.58 -5.74 2.98
C ASP A 95 55.26 -6.62 4.21
N LEU A 96 54.71 -7.80 3.87
CA LEU A 96 55.36 -9.11 4.02
C LEU A 96 56.22 -9.37 5.27
N TRP A 97 55.80 -10.39 6.06
CA TRP A 97 56.71 -11.47 6.46
C TRP A 97 55.97 -12.81 6.53
N VAL A 98 56.67 -13.89 6.16
CA VAL A 98 56.17 -15.27 6.16
C VAL A 98 57.06 -16.12 7.06
N SER A 99 56.47 -17.02 7.84
CA SER A 99 57.19 -18.14 8.45
C SER A 99 56.29 -19.36 8.67
N GLU A 100 56.72 -20.49 8.09
CA GLU A 100 56.62 -21.88 8.59
C GLU A 100 55.23 -22.43 9.03
N GLY A 101 54.75 -23.59 8.56
CA GLY A 101 55.33 -24.57 7.62
C GLY A 101 55.32 -25.99 8.19
N ARG A 102 54.61 -26.91 7.52
CA ARG A 102 54.85 -28.36 7.66
C ARG A 102 54.31 -29.10 6.43
N TYR A 103 55.12 -29.99 5.87
CA TYR A 103 54.79 -30.79 4.69
C TYR A 103 53.87 -31.98 5.03
N ALA A 104 53.04 -32.36 4.07
CA ALA A 104 52.49 -33.71 3.92
C ALA A 104 52.30 -34.01 2.42
N ASP A 105 53.21 -34.84 1.89
CA ASP A 105 53.21 -35.64 0.66
C ASP A 105 52.25 -35.27 -0.51
N SER A 106 52.86 -34.94 -1.64
CA SER A 106 52.18 -34.73 -2.92
C SER A 106 52.08 -36.01 -3.75
N GLU A 107 50.90 -36.65 -3.79
CA GLU A 107 50.55 -37.50 -4.92
C GLU A 107 50.12 -36.64 -6.12
N ALA A 108 50.52 -37.04 -7.33
CA ALA A 108 50.34 -36.25 -8.53
C ALA A 108 48.89 -36.33 -9.06
N LEU A 109 48.05 -35.40 -8.63
CA LEU A 109 46.77 -35.11 -9.31
C LEU A 109 47.06 -34.48 -10.67
N ALA A 110 47.02 -35.30 -11.72
CA ALA A 110 47.11 -34.81 -13.10
C ALA A 110 45.89 -33.92 -13.42
N GLU A 111 46.15 -32.69 -13.86
CA GLU A 111 45.10 -31.80 -14.40
C GLU A 111 44.54 -32.43 -15.68
N ARG A 112 43.37 -33.06 -15.57
CA ARG A 112 42.66 -33.57 -16.74
C ARG A 112 41.93 -32.42 -17.39
N ASP A 113 42.28 -32.11 -18.65
CA ASP A 113 41.50 -31.22 -19.48
C ASP A 113 40.01 -31.58 -19.43
N LEU A 114 39.18 -30.60 -19.11
CA LEU A 114 37.73 -30.74 -19.12
C LEU A 114 37.27 -30.85 -20.57
N THR A 115 36.41 -31.82 -20.86
CA THR A 115 35.81 -31.96 -22.19
C THR A 115 34.95 -30.74 -22.52
N GLN A 116 34.72 -30.44 -23.80
CA GLN A 116 33.89 -29.29 -24.19
C GLN A 116 32.47 -29.34 -23.60
N ASP A 117 31.93 -30.53 -23.35
CA ASP A 117 30.65 -30.70 -22.67
C ASP A 117 30.74 -30.33 -21.18
N GLU A 118 31.78 -30.77 -20.47
CA GLU A 118 32.01 -30.40 -19.06
C GLU A 118 32.35 -28.90 -18.89
N GLN A 119 33.09 -28.31 -19.82
CA GLN A 119 33.33 -26.86 -19.87
C GLN A 119 32.01 -26.10 -20.09
N ARG A 120 31.17 -26.55 -21.03
CA ARG A 120 29.85 -25.96 -21.29
C ARG A 120 28.93 -26.12 -20.09
N ASP A 121 28.96 -27.25 -19.39
CA ASP A 121 28.16 -27.45 -18.17
C ASP A 121 28.69 -26.64 -16.98
N GLN A 122 30.00 -26.41 -16.85
CA GLN A 122 30.52 -25.43 -15.89
C GLN A 122 30.11 -23.99 -16.24
N ILE A 123 30.09 -23.62 -17.52
CA ILE A 123 29.61 -22.31 -17.98
C ILE A 123 28.11 -22.19 -17.71
N ASN A 124 27.30 -23.19 -18.05
CA ASN A 124 25.86 -23.23 -17.78
C ASN A 124 25.57 -23.14 -16.27
N ASN A 125 26.33 -23.85 -15.43
CA ASN A 125 26.18 -23.77 -13.98
C ASN A 125 26.65 -22.41 -13.41
N LYS A 126 27.69 -21.79 -13.97
CA LYS A 126 28.11 -20.41 -13.60
C LYS A 126 27.10 -19.36 -14.03
N VAL A 127 26.52 -19.49 -15.23
CA VAL A 127 25.42 -18.62 -15.71
C VAL A 127 24.17 -18.82 -14.87
N ALA A 128 23.78 -20.06 -14.57
CA ALA A 128 22.67 -20.36 -13.68
C ALA A 128 22.92 -19.83 -12.25
N ALA A 129 24.14 -19.94 -11.72
CA ALA A 129 24.49 -19.38 -10.41
C ALA A 129 24.53 -17.84 -10.39
N ALA A 130 24.94 -17.19 -11.48
CA ALA A 130 24.90 -15.73 -11.62
C ALA A 130 23.46 -15.21 -11.81
N ASP A 131 22.65 -15.90 -12.59
CA ASP A 131 21.21 -15.64 -12.74
C ASP A 131 20.47 -15.87 -11.41
N LEU A 132 20.83 -16.93 -10.67
CA LEU A 132 20.36 -17.19 -9.31
C LEU A 132 20.79 -16.06 -8.35
N ALA A 133 22.05 -15.61 -8.38
CA ALA A 133 22.54 -14.51 -7.53
C ALA A 133 21.85 -13.17 -7.84
N ASN A 134 21.57 -12.88 -9.11
CA ASN A 134 20.78 -11.71 -9.51
C ASN A 134 19.31 -11.82 -9.02
N LYS A 135 18.74 -13.02 -9.02
CA LYS A 135 17.35 -13.30 -8.60
C LYS A 135 17.16 -13.41 -7.08
N LEU A 136 18.18 -13.85 -6.34
CA LEU A 136 18.12 -14.12 -4.90
C LEU A 136 19.06 -13.20 -4.11
N LEU A 137 18.50 -12.07 -3.67
CA LEU A 137 19.08 -11.27 -2.58
C LEU A 137 18.85 -11.93 -1.20
N ILE A 138 18.72 -13.25 -1.06
CA ILE A 138 18.50 -13.85 0.28
C ILE A 138 19.81 -13.93 1.05
N ASN A 139 19.80 -13.50 2.31
CA ASN A 139 20.95 -13.48 3.21
C ASN A 139 21.61 -14.89 3.31
N PRO A 140 22.87 -15.07 2.88
CA PRO A 140 23.56 -16.36 2.95
C PRO A 140 23.71 -16.91 4.38
N LYS A 141 23.78 -16.03 5.40
CA LYS A 141 23.75 -16.46 6.81
C LYS A 141 22.41 -17.11 7.16
N TRP A 142 21.32 -16.55 6.67
CA TRP A 142 19.98 -17.08 6.87
C TRP A 142 19.80 -18.44 6.16
N ILE A 143 20.34 -18.60 4.94
CA ILE A 143 20.37 -19.89 4.23
C ILE A 143 21.21 -20.93 5.01
N ALA A 144 22.35 -20.53 5.57
CA ALA A 144 23.23 -21.41 6.35
C ALA A 144 22.57 -21.87 7.67
N LEU A 145 21.83 -20.98 8.35
CA LEU A 145 21.03 -21.31 9.54
C LEU A 145 19.80 -22.18 9.22
N ASN A 146 19.30 -22.12 7.99
CA ASN A 146 18.12 -22.85 7.54
C ASN A 146 18.45 -23.83 6.39
N PRO A 147 19.31 -24.85 6.58
CA PRO A 147 19.83 -25.68 5.47
C PRO A 147 18.79 -26.53 4.73
N LYS A 148 17.53 -26.55 5.19
CA LYS A 148 16.36 -27.13 4.51
C LYS A 148 15.78 -26.20 3.41
N TRP A 149 16.10 -24.91 3.44
CA TRP A 149 15.62 -23.86 2.51
C TRP A 149 16.39 -23.81 1.18
N LYS A 150 17.13 -24.86 0.81
CA LYS A 150 17.85 -24.88 -0.47
C LYS A 150 16.85 -24.88 -1.63
N PRO A 151 16.90 -23.92 -2.58
CA PRO A 151 16.12 -23.99 -3.79
C PRO A 151 16.50 -25.26 -4.56
N THR A 152 15.60 -26.22 -4.61
CA THR A 152 15.80 -27.40 -5.47
C THR A 152 15.60 -26.97 -6.91
N ASN A 153 16.71 -26.69 -7.60
CA ASN A 153 16.72 -26.61 -9.06
C ASN A 153 16.10 -27.90 -9.61
N GLY A 154 14.87 -27.81 -10.11
CA GLY A 154 14.20 -28.89 -10.80
C GLY A 154 14.93 -29.15 -12.11
N THR A 155 15.90 -30.05 -12.10
CA THR A 155 16.69 -30.41 -13.28
C THR A 155 15.79 -31.08 -14.30
N SER A 156 15.31 -30.28 -15.26
CA SER A 156 14.59 -30.73 -16.44
C SER A 156 15.53 -31.57 -17.32
N THR A 157 15.65 -32.85 -17.00
CA THR A 157 16.41 -33.83 -17.79
C THR A 157 15.62 -34.17 -19.04
N ALA A 158 15.89 -33.41 -20.12
CA ALA A 158 15.35 -33.70 -21.44
C ALA A 158 15.73 -35.13 -21.86
N ALA A 159 14.74 -36.02 -21.92
CA ALA A 159 14.97 -37.42 -22.24
C ALA A 159 15.51 -37.58 -23.67
N LYS A 160 16.64 -38.28 -23.80
CA LYS A 160 17.30 -38.55 -25.09
C LYS A 160 16.37 -39.37 -26.00
N PRO A 161 16.26 -39.06 -27.31
CA PRO A 161 15.35 -39.80 -28.20
C PRO A 161 15.69 -41.29 -28.26
N SER A 162 14.69 -42.15 -28.04
CA SER A 162 14.81 -43.59 -28.23
C SER A 162 14.65 -43.96 -29.70
N THR A 163 15.57 -44.74 -30.24
CA THR A 163 15.55 -45.19 -31.64
C THR A 163 14.64 -46.42 -31.80
N ALA A 164 13.50 -46.26 -32.45
CA ALA A 164 12.62 -47.37 -32.84
C ALA A 164 13.03 -47.98 -34.21
N PRO A 165 12.91 -49.31 -34.41
CA PRO A 165 13.18 -49.96 -35.69
C PRO A 165 12.05 -49.73 -36.72
N PRO A 166 12.33 -49.89 -38.03
CA PRO A 166 11.39 -49.55 -39.09
C PRO A 166 10.33 -50.64 -39.35
N SER A 167 9.19 -50.22 -39.89
CA SER A 167 8.20 -51.08 -40.58
C SER A 167 7.44 -50.26 -41.64
N PRO A 168 6.90 -50.91 -42.70
CA PRO A 168 6.75 -50.27 -44.01
C PRO A 168 5.48 -49.41 -44.20
N ALA A 169 5.52 -48.58 -45.24
CA ALA A 169 4.47 -47.65 -45.63
C ALA A 169 3.27 -48.31 -46.33
N ILE A 170 2.14 -47.59 -46.42
CA ILE A 170 1.36 -47.39 -47.67
C ILE A 170 0.30 -46.28 -47.50
N SER A 171 0.16 -45.44 -48.55
CA SER A 171 -0.94 -44.51 -48.86
C SER A 171 -1.31 -43.38 -47.88
N ALA A 172 -1.91 -42.33 -48.44
CA ALA A 172 -2.29 -41.10 -47.75
C ALA A 172 -3.78 -40.76 -47.95
N SER A 173 -4.38 -40.15 -46.93
CA SER A 173 -5.40 -39.11 -47.10
C SER A 173 -5.40 -38.18 -45.88
N LYS A 174 -5.99 -37.00 -46.00
CA LYS A 174 -5.90 -35.92 -45.00
C LYS A 174 -7.11 -35.87 -44.07
N THR A 175 -6.86 -35.92 -42.77
CA THR A 175 -7.70 -35.28 -41.74
C THR A 175 -6.80 -34.70 -40.66
N ALA A 176 -6.86 -33.38 -40.46
CA ALA A 176 -6.12 -32.72 -39.39
C ALA A 176 -6.90 -32.91 -38.07
N SER A 177 -6.35 -33.74 -37.17
CA SER A 177 -6.89 -33.93 -35.81
C SER A 177 -5.99 -33.24 -34.79
N ALA A 178 -6.57 -32.82 -33.66
CA ALA A 178 -5.89 -31.97 -32.69
C ALA A 178 -4.69 -32.67 -32.02
N ALA A 179 -3.56 -31.95 -31.94
CA ALA A 179 -2.39 -32.42 -31.21
C ALA A 179 -2.59 -32.22 -29.70
N THR A 180 -3.09 -33.26 -29.02
CA THR A 180 -3.22 -33.28 -27.55
C THR A 180 -1.85 -33.21 -26.89
N THR A 181 -1.43 -32.02 -26.44
CA THR A 181 -0.21 -31.86 -25.64
C THR A 181 -0.42 -32.42 -24.24
N THR A 182 0.03 -33.65 -24.01
CA THR A 182 0.09 -34.30 -22.70
C THR A 182 1.12 -33.61 -21.80
N LYS A 183 0.66 -32.68 -20.96
CA LYS A 183 1.49 -32.15 -19.86
C LYS A 183 1.84 -33.29 -18.90
N SER A 184 3.13 -33.59 -18.76
CA SER A 184 3.63 -34.50 -17.74
C SER A 184 3.74 -33.76 -16.40
N THR A 185 2.89 -34.11 -15.43
CA THR A 185 2.92 -33.56 -14.07
C THR A 185 3.88 -34.37 -13.18
N VAL A 186 5.15 -33.97 -13.16
CA VAL A 186 6.11 -34.48 -12.16
C VAL A 186 5.93 -33.67 -10.87
N GLY A 187 5.09 -34.18 -9.97
CA GLY A 187 4.78 -33.55 -8.68
C GLY A 187 5.92 -33.61 -7.67
N GLY A 188 6.94 -32.75 -7.85
CA GLY A 188 7.93 -32.46 -6.81
C GLY A 188 7.27 -31.73 -5.65
N SER A 189 6.99 -32.42 -4.55
CA SER A 189 6.37 -31.80 -3.38
C SER A 189 7.37 -30.84 -2.70
N LEU A 190 7.18 -29.53 -2.93
CA LEU A 190 7.81 -28.47 -2.14
C LEU A 190 7.24 -28.50 -0.73
N VAL A 191 7.78 -29.39 0.10
CA VAL A 191 7.55 -29.42 1.54
C VAL A 191 8.02 -28.09 2.11
N LEU A 192 7.13 -27.38 2.83
CA LEU A 192 7.48 -26.19 3.59
C LEU A 192 8.73 -26.53 4.45
N PRO A 193 9.92 -25.95 4.18
CA PRO A 193 11.08 -26.18 5.01
C PRO A 193 10.76 -25.70 6.43
N ALA A 194 11.08 -26.55 7.41
CA ALA A 194 10.71 -26.32 8.80
C ALA A 194 11.10 -24.90 9.26
N PRO A 195 10.18 -24.15 9.91
CA PRO A 195 10.50 -22.85 10.48
C PRO A 195 11.70 -22.91 11.43
N PRO A 196 12.42 -21.79 11.65
CA PRO A 196 13.48 -21.71 12.65
C PRO A 196 12.97 -22.18 14.01
N ALA A 197 13.80 -22.90 14.78
CA ALA A 197 13.40 -23.47 16.07
C ALA A 197 13.00 -22.42 17.14
N SER A 198 13.19 -21.13 16.85
CA SER A 198 12.74 -19.98 17.64
C SER A 198 11.33 -19.47 17.30
N THR A 199 10.57 -20.19 16.46
CA THR A 199 9.24 -19.75 15.98
C THR A 199 8.16 -20.80 16.26
N CYS A 200 6.93 -20.36 16.55
CA CYS A 200 5.81 -21.27 16.86
C CYS A 200 4.93 -21.64 15.65
N ALA A 201 5.37 -21.31 14.42
CA ALA A 201 4.55 -21.38 13.22
C ALA A 201 3.92 -22.77 13.01
N THR A 202 2.59 -22.84 13.09
CA THR A 202 1.84 -24.08 12.91
C THR A 202 1.68 -24.43 11.42
N PRO A 203 1.62 -25.73 11.05
CA PRO A 203 1.41 -26.12 9.66
C PRO A 203 0.07 -25.59 9.11
N TYR A 204 0.12 -24.87 7.99
CA TYR A 204 -1.07 -24.39 7.30
C TYR A 204 -1.97 -25.54 6.84
N TYR A 205 -3.29 -25.36 6.95
CA TYR A 205 -4.30 -26.35 6.60
C TYR A 205 -5.29 -25.80 5.57
N GLY A 206 -5.76 -26.66 4.67
CA GLY A 206 -6.70 -26.26 3.60
C GLY A 206 -6.10 -25.30 2.56
N VAL A 207 -4.77 -25.17 2.50
CA VAL A 207 -4.05 -24.35 1.52
C VAL A 207 -3.84 -25.07 0.18
N ALA A 208 -3.57 -24.31 -0.88
CA ALA A 208 -3.24 -24.87 -2.19
C ALA A 208 -1.95 -25.71 -2.13
N GLY A 209 -2.07 -27.03 -2.33
CA GLY A 209 -0.96 -27.96 -2.27
C GLY A 209 0.23 -27.55 -3.16
N THR A 210 1.45 -27.75 -2.64
CA THR A 210 2.75 -27.38 -3.23
C THR A 210 2.99 -25.89 -3.54
N SER A 211 1.98 -25.03 -3.44
CA SER A 211 2.09 -23.59 -3.71
C SER A 211 2.21 -22.79 -2.41
N ALA A 212 3.44 -22.46 -2.01
CA ALA A 212 3.73 -21.49 -0.95
C ALA A 212 4.66 -20.37 -1.42
N VAL A 213 4.39 -19.12 -1.03
CA VAL A 213 5.32 -18.01 -1.26
C VAL A 213 6.47 -18.11 -0.28
N TYR A 214 7.64 -18.43 -0.81
CA TYR A 214 8.86 -18.67 -0.02
C TYR A 214 9.73 -17.41 0.09
N GLY A 215 9.63 -16.46 -0.83
CA GLY A 215 10.42 -15.22 -0.81
C GLY A 215 10.56 -14.65 -2.22
N PRO A 216 11.31 -13.55 -2.41
CA PRO A 216 11.54 -12.95 -3.72
C PRO A 216 12.04 -13.98 -4.75
N GLY A 217 11.21 -14.28 -5.76
CA GLY A 217 11.51 -15.27 -6.79
C GLY A 217 11.56 -16.74 -6.33
N LEU A 218 11.02 -17.08 -5.15
CA LEU A 218 10.96 -18.46 -4.65
C LEU A 218 9.52 -18.99 -4.51
N GLY A 219 9.31 -20.18 -5.08
CA GLY A 219 8.00 -20.82 -5.24
C GLY A 219 7.47 -20.68 -6.67
N ASP A 220 6.58 -21.57 -7.08
CA ASP A 220 5.91 -21.51 -8.39
C ASP A 220 4.75 -20.49 -8.35
N PHE A 221 5.10 -19.19 -8.39
CA PHE A 221 4.15 -18.08 -8.29
C PHE A 221 4.31 -17.06 -9.42
N PRO A 222 3.20 -16.49 -9.92
CA PRO A 222 3.22 -15.41 -10.90
C PRO A 222 3.57 -14.06 -10.25
N MET A 223 4.77 -13.95 -9.69
CA MET A 223 5.38 -12.65 -9.34
C MET A 223 5.63 -11.84 -10.61
N LEU A 224 5.51 -10.51 -10.51
CA LEU A 224 6.04 -9.62 -11.55
C LEU A 224 7.57 -9.50 -11.40
N PRO A 225 8.31 -9.12 -12.46
CA PRO A 225 9.71 -8.73 -12.33
C PRO A 225 9.89 -7.57 -11.35
N ARG A 226 11.06 -7.49 -10.70
CA ARG A 226 11.41 -6.35 -9.83
C ARG A 226 11.27 -5.03 -10.61
N PRO A 227 10.61 -3.98 -10.06
CA PRO A 227 10.47 -2.70 -10.73
C PRO A 227 11.79 -2.08 -11.22
N SER A 228 11.86 -1.94 -12.55
CA SER A 228 12.87 -1.20 -13.31
C SER A 228 12.24 -0.08 -14.15
N THR A 229 10.92 -0.14 -14.38
CA THR A 229 10.15 0.78 -15.24
C THR A 229 8.86 1.23 -14.55
N PHE A 230 8.46 2.47 -14.84
CA PHE A 230 7.25 3.09 -14.30
C PHE A 230 6.01 2.61 -15.03
N VAL A 231 4.94 2.34 -14.27
CA VAL A 231 3.58 2.17 -14.81
C VAL A 231 3.12 3.51 -15.38
N LYS A 232 2.54 3.50 -16.59
CA LYS A 232 2.07 4.70 -17.29
C LYS A 232 0.58 4.60 -17.55
N ARG A 233 -0.09 5.75 -17.65
CA ARG A 233 -1.51 5.80 -18.04
C ARG A 233 -1.66 5.91 -19.56
N SER A 234 -2.58 5.13 -20.12
CA SER A 234 -2.99 5.18 -21.53
C SER A 234 -4.52 5.34 -21.59
N GLY A 235 -5.00 6.56 -21.84
CA GLY A 235 -6.42 6.89 -21.73
C GLY A 235 -6.95 6.66 -20.31
N ASN A 236 -7.86 5.70 -20.16
CA ASN A 236 -8.42 5.23 -18.89
C ASN A 236 -7.79 3.94 -18.34
N LYS A 237 -6.80 3.36 -19.03
CA LYS A 237 -6.06 2.17 -18.60
C LYS A 237 -4.68 2.54 -18.04
N LEU A 238 -4.06 1.61 -17.33
CA LEU A 238 -2.63 1.64 -17.06
C LEU A 238 -1.91 0.60 -17.94
N VAL A 239 -0.63 0.87 -18.22
CA VAL A 239 0.27 -0.02 -18.96
C VAL A 239 1.63 -0.10 -18.29
N LEU A 240 2.25 -1.27 -18.37
CA LEU A 240 3.62 -1.54 -17.93
C LEU A 240 4.35 -2.26 -19.06
N ASP A 241 5.45 -1.69 -19.53
CA ASP A 241 6.31 -2.23 -20.60
C ASP A 241 5.60 -2.62 -21.92
N GLY A 242 4.42 -2.04 -22.15
CA GLY A 242 3.56 -2.27 -23.31
C GLY A 242 2.29 -3.07 -22.98
N GLU A 243 2.33 -3.88 -21.93
CA GLU A 243 1.22 -4.73 -21.49
C GLU A 243 0.23 -3.98 -20.59
N THR A 244 -1.01 -4.48 -20.51
CA THR A 244 -2.04 -3.89 -19.66
C THR A 244 -1.73 -4.12 -18.18
N TYR A 245 -1.78 -3.05 -17.39
CA TYR A 245 -1.65 -3.10 -15.93
C TYR A 245 -3.00 -2.76 -15.29
N ARG A 246 -3.47 -3.58 -14.35
CA ARG A 246 -4.63 -3.30 -13.49
C ARG A 246 -4.17 -3.32 -12.05
N ILE A 247 -4.47 -2.26 -11.29
CA ILE A 247 -4.15 -2.17 -9.86
C ILE A 247 -4.96 -3.25 -9.13
N VAL A 248 -4.29 -4.19 -8.47
CA VAL A 248 -4.92 -5.11 -7.53
C VAL A 248 -4.04 -5.36 -6.32
N GLY A 249 -4.62 -5.37 -5.13
CA GLY A 249 -3.94 -5.76 -3.91
C GLY A 249 -4.42 -5.03 -2.66
N PRO A 250 -3.73 -5.19 -1.52
CA PRO A 250 -4.24 -4.76 -0.24
C PRO A 250 -3.85 -3.32 0.13
N ASN A 251 -4.65 -2.75 1.01
CA ASN A 251 -4.18 -1.71 1.93
C ASN A 251 -3.40 -2.39 3.08
N ILE A 252 -2.16 -1.98 3.27
CA ILE A 252 -1.29 -2.37 4.39
C ILE A 252 -0.78 -1.07 4.99
N TYR A 253 -1.65 -0.40 5.74
CA TYR A 253 -1.48 1.00 6.14
C TYR A 253 -0.27 1.25 7.06
N TRP A 254 0.22 0.20 7.72
CA TRP A 254 1.20 0.24 8.81
C TRP A 254 2.68 0.06 8.41
N LEU A 255 3.03 0.02 7.12
CA LEU A 255 4.39 -0.36 6.66
C LEU A 255 5.53 0.64 7.00
N GLY A 256 5.22 1.88 7.33
CA GLY A 256 6.19 2.87 7.83
C GLY A 256 6.17 3.01 9.36
N LEU A 257 4.98 2.95 9.96
CA LEU A 257 4.74 3.08 11.39
C LEU A 257 3.49 2.23 11.73
N ASP A 258 3.50 1.51 12.86
CA ASP A 258 2.44 0.56 13.23
C ASP A 258 1.94 0.81 14.66
N GLU A 259 0.62 0.77 14.85
CA GLU A 259 -0.04 0.87 16.16
C GLU A 259 -0.39 -0.51 16.77
N ASN A 260 -0.31 -1.59 15.99
CA ASN A 260 -0.94 -2.88 16.32
C ASN A 260 -0.02 -3.85 17.09
N VAL A 261 1.19 -3.41 17.46
CA VAL A 261 2.15 -4.16 18.29
C VAL A 261 2.68 -3.26 19.42
N TYR A 262 3.26 -3.86 20.46
CA TYR A 262 3.80 -3.10 21.62
C TYR A 262 5.33 -2.93 21.52
N PRO A 263 5.89 -1.73 21.77
CA PRO A 263 5.20 -0.48 22.12
C PRO A 263 4.40 0.09 20.95
N SER A 264 3.31 0.81 21.25
CA SER A 264 2.42 1.40 20.24
C SER A 264 2.42 2.93 20.35
N PRO A 265 2.63 3.68 19.25
CA PRO A 265 3.10 3.19 17.95
C PRO A 265 4.58 2.75 18.00
N SER A 266 5.00 1.92 17.03
CA SER A 266 6.40 1.56 16.79
C SER A 266 6.70 1.37 15.31
N TYR A 267 7.99 1.35 14.96
CA TYR A 267 8.42 1.00 13.62
C TYR A 267 8.21 -0.51 13.37
N PRO A 268 7.48 -0.93 12.32
CA PRO A 268 7.24 -2.35 12.03
C PRO A 268 8.54 -3.11 11.71
N SER A 269 8.62 -4.38 12.12
CA SER A 269 9.83 -5.18 11.88
C SER A 269 10.02 -5.51 10.39
N HIS A 270 11.28 -5.65 10.00
CA HIS A 270 11.66 -6.16 8.68
C HIS A 270 11.11 -7.56 8.39
N GLY A 271 10.83 -8.37 9.41
CA GLY A 271 10.19 -9.69 9.26
C GLY A 271 8.72 -9.56 8.82
N ARG A 272 7.94 -8.76 9.55
CA ARG A 272 6.52 -8.51 9.28
C ARG A 272 6.29 -7.79 7.95
N ILE A 273 7.16 -6.83 7.61
CA ILE A 273 7.15 -6.18 6.30
C ILE A 273 7.31 -7.21 5.18
N ARG A 274 8.30 -8.13 5.27
CA ARG A 274 8.49 -9.17 4.23
C ARG A 274 7.31 -10.14 4.15
N GLU A 275 6.71 -10.53 5.28
CA GLU A 275 5.52 -11.38 5.27
C GLU A 275 4.33 -10.68 4.59
N ALA A 276 4.09 -9.39 4.86
CA ALA A 276 3.06 -8.60 4.21
C ALA A 276 3.21 -8.55 2.67
N MET A 277 4.45 -8.45 2.16
CA MET A 277 4.74 -8.56 0.72
C MET A 277 4.42 -9.97 0.20
N ALA A 278 4.82 -11.02 0.92
CA ALA A 278 4.57 -12.41 0.52
C ALA A 278 3.08 -12.78 0.51
N ILE A 279 2.30 -12.30 1.49
CA ILE A 279 0.84 -12.41 1.53
C ILE A 279 0.20 -11.72 0.32
N THR A 280 0.67 -10.52 -0.02
CA THR A 280 0.19 -9.79 -1.21
C THR A 280 0.38 -10.62 -2.48
N VAL A 281 1.56 -11.23 -2.67
CA VAL A 281 1.81 -12.13 -3.81
C VAL A 281 0.92 -13.38 -3.76
N ALA A 282 0.74 -14.00 -2.59
CA ALA A 282 -0.06 -15.22 -2.43
C ALA A 282 -1.54 -15.00 -2.78
N LEU A 283 -2.09 -13.82 -2.46
CA LEU A 283 -3.43 -13.40 -2.86
C LEU A 283 -3.53 -13.00 -4.35
N GLY A 284 -2.41 -12.91 -5.07
CA GLY A 284 -2.36 -12.49 -6.47
C GLY A 284 -2.22 -10.99 -6.68
N GLY A 285 -2.06 -10.19 -5.62
CA GLY A 285 -1.85 -8.75 -5.72
C GLY A 285 -0.59 -8.37 -6.51
N ASN A 286 -0.58 -7.14 -7.02
CA ASN A 286 0.56 -6.51 -7.70
C ASN A 286 0.87 -5.09 -7.16
N THR A 287 -0.05 -4.51 -6.39
CA THR A 287 0.02 -3.16 -5.83
C THR A 287 -0.35 -3.22 -4.35
N ILE A 288 0.39 -2.54 -3.48
CA ILE A 288 0.01 -2.26 -2.09
C ILE A 288 -0.30 -0.77 -1.97
N ARG A 289 -1.37 -0.40 -1.28
CA ARG A 289 -1.60 0.98 -0.83
C ARG A 289 -1.19 1.05 0.64
N SER A 290 -0.38 2.04 1.00
CA SER A 290 0.16 2.12 2.35
C SER A 290 0.24 3.56 2.83
N HIS A 291 -0.57 3.85 3.84
CA HIS A 291 -0.67 5.16 4.48
C HIS A 291 0.69 5.59 5.05
N THR A 292 1.26 4.85 5.99
CA THR A 292 2.41 5.33 6.79
C THR A 292 3.75 5.44 6.05
N LEU A 293 3.80 5.05 4.78
CA LEU A 293 4.92 5.37 3.88
C LEU A 293 4.90 6.84 3.41
N GLY A 294 3.79 7.55 3.60
CA GLY A 294 3.64 8.96 3.24
C GLY A 294 2.80 9.81 4.19
N ILE A 295 1.85 9.23 4.94
CA ILE A 295 1.22 9.86 6.10
C ILE A 295 2.12 9.63 7.31
N SER A 296 2.93 10.62 7.68
CA SER A 296 3.90 10.46 8.77
C SER A 296 4.20 11.80 9.42
N THR A 297 3.22 12.31 10.16
CA THR A 297 3.24 13.61 10.85
C THR A 297 2.78 13.51 12.32
N GLY A 298 2.89 14.62 13.07
CA GLY A 298 2.23 14.81 14.37
C GLY A 298 2.87 14.15 15.60
N ASN A 299 3.50 12.97 15.48
CA ASN A 299 4.08 12.23 16.61
C ASN A 299 5.62 12.08 16.55
N SER A 300 6.24 11.67 17.67
CA SER A 300 7.72 11.57 17.83
C SER A 300 8.43 10.50 16.99
N TYR A 301 7.71 9.49 16.49
CA TYR A 301 8.21 8.46 15.58
C TYR A 301 7.94 8.77 14.10
N SER A 302 6.98 9.65 13.81
CA SER A 302 6.69 10.09 12.43
C SER A 302 7.86 10.81 11.78
N LEU A 303 7.84 10.90 10.45
CA LEU A 303 8.87 11.57 9.65
C LEU A 303 8.96 13.07 9.96
N TRP A 304 7.82 13.74 10.13
CA TRP A 304 7.74 15.13 10.61
C TRP A 304 6.98 15.19 11.95
N PRO A 305 7.66 14.99 13.10
CA PRO A 305 7.08 15.24 14.43
C PRO A 305 6.59 16.68 14.65
N SER A 306 7.17 17.63 13.90
CA SER A 306 6.72 19.02 13.84
C SER A 306 7.10 19.61 12.48
N ALA A 307 6.45 20.69 12.07
CA ALA A 307 6.79 21.42 10.85
C ALA A 307 8.31 21.64 10.69
N TRP A 308 8.82 21.38 9.48
CA TRP A 308 10.23 21.54 9.07
C TRP A 308 11.26 20.71 9.84
N LYS A 309 10.85 19.83 10.76
CA LYS A 309 11.74 18.98 11.55
C LYS A 309 11.68 17.53 11.09
N THR A 310 12.64 17.12 10.28
CA THR A 310 12.74 15.72 9.82
C THR A 310 13.34 14.80 10.89
N ASN A 311 12.63 13.73 11.21
CA ASN A 311 13.12 12.59 12.00
C ASN A 311 13.63 11.50 11.04
N ASN A 312 14.95 11.47 10.82
CA ASN A 312 15.56 10.53 9.88
C ASN A 312 15.42 9.04 10.29
N LYS A 313 15.00 8.72 11.52
CA LYS A 313 14.76 7.31 11.93
C LYS A 313 13.53 6.71 11.24
N ALA A 314 12.52 7.53 10.92
CA ALA A 314 11.33 7.08 10.21
C ALA A 314 11.64 6.56 8.79
N PHE A 315 12.75 7.00 8.18
CA PHE A 315 13.13 6.54 6.86
C PHE A 315 13.60 5.08 6.82
N ASP A 316 13.99 4.45 7.94
CA ASP A 316 14.45 3.05 7.92
C ASP A 316 13.36 2.08 7.46
N THR A 317 12.20 2.11 8.11
CA THR A 317 11.04 1.27 7.72
C THR A 317 10.37 1.73 6.43
N ILE A 318 10.36 3.04 6.13
CA ILE A 318 9.85 3.54 4.84
C ILE A 318 10.72 3.01 3.69
N ASP A 319 12.04 3.16 3.80
CA ASP A 319 12.99 2.71 2.78
C ASP A 319 12.98 1.19 2.64
N TYR A 320 13.00 0.47 3.77
CA TYR A 320 12.96 -0.99 3.79
C TYR A 320 11.67 -1.54 3.17
N SER A 321 10.51 -0.93 3.45
CA SER A 321 9.23 -1.34 2.87
C SER A 321 9.16 -1.10 1.36
N ILE A 322 9.70 0.01 0.87
CA ILE A 322 9.81 0.27 -0.58
C ILE A 322 10.75 -0.75 -1.24
N TRP A 323 11.91 -1.01 -0.64
CA TRP A 323 12.89 -1.97 -1.15
C TRP A 323 12.40 -3.43 -1.06
N ALA A 324 11.63 -3.79 -0.03
CA ALA A 324 10.99 -5.08 0.09
C ALA A 324 9.92 -5.25 -1.01
N ALA A 325 9.02 -4.29 -1.19
CA ALA A 325 8.02 -4.31 -2.27
C ALA A 325 8.68 -4.50 -3.64
N ARG A 326 9.79 -3.78 -3.89
CA ARG A 326 10.61 -3.89 -5.11
C ARG A 326 11.09 -5.32 -5.36
N ASN A 327 11.54 -6.00 -4.31
CA ASN A 327 12.06 -7.36 -4.41
C ASN A 327 10.98 -8.42 -4.66
N TYR A 328 9.77 -8.27 -4.09
CA TYR A 328 8.62 -9.15 -4.38
C TYR A 328 7.90 -8.82 -5.70
N GLY A 329 8.41 -7.88 -6.50
CA GLY A 329 7.80 -7.47 -7.78
C GLY A 329 6.57 -6.56 -7.63
N LEU A 330 6.28 -6.12 -6.41
CA LEU A 330 5.11 -5.31 -6.08
C LEU A 330 5.37 -3.83 -6.35
N ARG A 331 4.29 -3.05 -6.39
CA ARG A 331 4.35 -1.59 -6.47
C ARG A 331 3.51 -0.90 -5.39
N LEU A 332 3.77 0.38 -5.16
CA LEU A 332 3.20 1.14 -4.04
C LEU A 332 2.35 2.34 -4.48
N ILE A 333 1.19 2.49 -3.85
CA ILE A 333 0.41 3.74 -3.83
C ILE A 333 0.57 4.34 -2.44
N ILE A 334 1.01 5.60 -2.38
CA ILE A 334 1.41 6.26 -1.13
C ILE A 334 0.61 7.56 -0.96
N PRO A 335 -0.39 7.59 -0.05
CA PRO A 335 -1.05 8.82 0.39
C PRO A 335 -0.09 9.73 1.17
N LEU A 336 -0.14 11.03 0.87
CA LEU A 336 0.79 12.04 1.41
C LEU A 336 0.30 12.73 2.69
N THR A 337 -0.97 12.55 3.06
CA THR A 337 -1.59 13.05 4.29
C THR A 337 -2.87 12.27 4.56
N ASP A 338 -3.54 12.53 5.68
CA ASP A 338 -4.85 11.94 6.02
C ASP A 338 -5.95 13.00 6.07
N ASN A 339 -7.19 12.62 5.79
CA ASN A 339 -8.37 13.44 6.04
C ASN A 339 -8.68 13.55 7.54
N TYR A 340 -8.21 12.60 8.34
CA TYR A 340 -8.45 12.48 9.77
C TYR A 340 -7.23 12.91 10.61
N ALA A 341 -7.21 12.52 11.89
CA ALA A 341 -6.14 12.80 12.85
C ALA A 341 -5.88 11.56 13.72
N TYR A 342 -5.32 10.52 13.10
CA TYR A 342 -4.93 9.26 13.74
C TYR A 342 -3.45 9.29 14.19
N TYR A 343 -2.91 8.18 14.70
CA TYR A 343 -1.53 8.13 15.21
C TYR A 343 -0.49 8.53 14.15
N GLN A 344 -0.73 8.20 12.88
CA GLN A 344 0.14 8.56 11.74
C GLN A 344 0.17 10.06 11.41
N GLY A 345 -0.70 10.86 12.04
CA GLY A 345 -0.93 12.25 11.71
C GLY A 345 -1.97 12.45 10.60
N GLY A 346 -2.08 13.68 10.09
CA GLY A 346 -3.00 14.01 9.00
C GLY A 346 -3.06 15.51 8.68
N LYS A 347 -4.06 15.93 7.91
CA LYS A 347 -4.20 17.33 7.44
C LYS A 347 -4.20 18.36 8.58
N TYR A 348 -4.72 17.97 9.75
CA TYR A 348 -4.83 18.84 10.92
C TYR A 348 -3.48 19.18 11.56
N ASP A 349 -2.43 18.37 11.38
CA ASP A 349 -1.06 18.72 11.80
C ASP A 349 -0.60 19.99 11.07
N PHE A 350 -0.77 20.01 9.75
CA PHE A 350 -0.39 21.15 8.91
C PHE A 350 -1.21 22.41 9.23
N ILE A 351 -2.50 22.26 9.57
CA ILE A 351 -3.36 23.37 10.02
C ILE A 351 -2.84 23.93 11.35
N GLY A 352 -2.62 23.06 12.35
CA GLY A 352 -2.14 23.46 13.68
C GLY A 352 -0.73 24.07 13.65
N TRP A 353 0.18 23.52 12.85
CA TRP A 353 1.53 24.07 12.66
C TRP A 353 1.55 25.45 11.97
N ALA A 354 0.52 25.79 11.19
CA ALA A 354 0.35 27.13 10.63
C ALA A 354 -0.27 28.13 11.62
N GLY A 355 -0.69 27.68 12.81
CA GLY A 355 -1.46 28.49 13.76
C GLY A 355 -2.89 28.77 13.29
N ALA A 356 -3.43 27.95 12.38
CA ALA A 356 -4.80 28.07 11.89
C ALA A 356 -5.78 27.22 12.72
N ASP A 357 -7.08 27.50 12.60
CA ASP A 357 -8.14 26.82 13.34
C ASP A 357 -8.29 25.35 12.89
N THR A 358 -7.93 24.41 13.77
CA THR A 358 -8.02 22.97 13.52
C THR A 358 -9.45 22.42 13.56
N SER A 359 -10.44 23.21 13.97
CA SER A 359 -11.86 22.85 13.79
C SER A 359 -12.36 23.08 12.36
N ASP A 360 -11.73 23.98 11.59
CA ASP A 360 -11.99 24.18 10.17
C ASP A 360 -11.03 23.34 9.29
N GLY A 361 -11.44 22.11 9.01
CA GLY A 361 -10.73 21.22 8.09
C GLY A 361 -10.57 21.75 6.66
N SER A 362 -11.26 22.83 6.26
CA SER A 362 -11.09 23.47 4.94
C SER A 362 -9.87 24.39 4.85
N GLN A 363 -9.25 24.76 5.99
CA GLN A 363 -7.99 25.50 6.03
C GLN A 363 -6.88 24.76 5.25
N PHE A 364 -6.86 23.43 5.26
CA PHE A 364 -5.90 22.63 4.49
C PHE A 364 -5.94 22.87 2.98
N TYR A 365 -7.12 23.21 2.45
CA TYR A 365 -7.33 23.46 1.02
C TYR A 365 -7.17 24.92 0.61
N THR A 366 -7.22 25.85 1.56
CA THR A 366 -7.41 27.29 1.31
C THR A 366 -6.32 28.18 1.90
N ASN A 367 -5.71 27.78 3.02
CA ASN A 367 -4.72 28.57 3.73
C ASN A 367 -3.32 28.37 3.11
N SER A 368 -2.71 29.46 2.64
CA SER A 368 -1.43 29.40 1.93
C SER A 368 -0.28 28.89 2.81
N ALA A 369 -0.26 29.20 4.10
CA ALA A 369 0.78 28.71 5.01
C ALA A 369 0.69 27.19 5.20
N VAL A 370 -0.53 26.65 5.32
CA VAL A 370 -0.80 25.21 5.42
C VAL A 370 -0.37 24.48 4.14
N ILE A 371 -0.68 25.08 2.97
CA ILE A 371 -0.29 24.53 1.66
C ILE A 371 1.23 24.52 1.46
N GLU A 372 1.96 25.55 1.88
CA GLU A 372 3.44 25.56 1.78
C GLU A 372 4.11 24.61 2.79
N LEU A 373 3.55 24.42 3.99
CA LEU A 373 3.98 23.37 4.92
C LEU A 373 3.83 21.98 4.29
N PHE A 374 2.68 21.70 3.66
CA PHE A 374 2.41 20.42 3.00
C PHE A 374 3.35 20.18 1.80
N LYS A 375 3.58 21.19 0.96
CA LYS A 375 4.62 21.12 -0.10
C LYS A 375 6.02 20.87 0.47
N GLY A 376 6.35 21.50 1.60
CA GLY A 376 7.60 21.27 2.32
C GLY A 376 7.81 19.81 2.69
N TYR A 377 6.78 19.19 3.27
CA TYR A 377 6.78 17.77 3.62
C TYR A 377 6.89 16.86 2.40
N ILE A 378 6.06 17.08 1.36
CA ILE A 378 6.13 16.37 0.07
C ILE A 378 7.56 16.43 -0.49
N LYS A 379 8.21 17.59 -0.45
CA LYS A 379 9.58 17.74 -0.94
C LYS A 379 10.59 16.90 -0.15
N VAL A 380 10.50 16.90 1.19
CA VAL A 380 11.38 16.07 2.04
C VAL A 380 11.23 14.59 1.69
N LEU A 381 9.99 14.08 1.64
CA LEU A 381 9.73 12.67 1.33
C LEU A 381 10.19 12.30 -0.10
N LEU A 382 9.75 13.03 -1.12
CA LEU A 382 10.03 12.67 -2.52
C LEU A 382 11.52 12.83 -2.90
N THR A 383 12.26 13.72 -2.23
CA THR A 383 13.69 13.94 -2.54
C THR A 383 14.65 13.16 -1.65
N HIS A 384 14.15 12.42 -0.66
CA HIS A 384 14.95 11.44 0.10
C HIS A 384 15.51 10.35 -0.82
N VAL A 385 16.71 9.86 -0.49
CA VAL A 385 17.40 8.76 -1.20
C VAL A 385 17.33 7.52 -0.33
N ASN A 386 16.59 6.52 -0.82
CA ASN A 386 16.34 5.28 -0.10
C ASN A 386 17.66 4.54 0.16
N GLN A 387 17.96 4.27 1.42
CA GLN A 387 19.25 3.70 1.82
C GLN A 387 19.47 2.25 1.36
N TYR A 388 18.40 1.51 1.04
CA TYR A 388 18.44 0.12 0.58
C TYR A 388 18.40 0.00 -0.96
N THR A 389 17.83 0.97 -1.71
CA THR A 389 17.87 0.96 -3.19
C THR A 389 18.95 1.88 -3.79
N GLY A 390 19.42 2.89 -3.04
CA GLY A 390 20.26 3.97 -3.56
C GLY A 390 19.52 4.94 -4.49
N VAL A 391 18.20 4.85 -4.62
CA VAL A 391 17.38 5.66 -5.54
C VAL A 391 16.55 6.69 -4.76
N ALA A 392 16.41 7.91 -5.32
CA ALA A 392 15.51 8.92 -4.75
C ALA A 392 14.04 8.50 -4.90
N LEU A 393 13.17 8.77 -3.91
CA LEU A 393 11.79 8.26 -3.96
C LEU A 393 11.00 8.78 -5.18
N LYS A 394 11.25 10.01 -5.63
CA LYS A 394 10.76 10.61 -6.90
C LYS A 394 11.21 9.90 -8.19
N ASP A 395 12.21 9.03 -8.10
CA ASP A 395 12.87 8.32 -9.20
C ASP A 395 12.75 6.78 -9.09
N ASP A 396 12.18 6.23 -8.01
CA ASP A 396 12.05 4.77 -7.84
C ASP A 396 10.77 4.22 -8.51
N PRO A 397 10.88 3.33 -9.52
CA PRO A 397 9.74 2.76 -10.27
C PRO A 397 8.90 1.75 -9.47
N THR A 398 9.29 1.44 -8.22
CA THR A 398 8.49 0.65 -7.28
C THR A 398 7.27 1.43 -6.81
N ILE A 399 7.38 2.75 -6.69
CA ILE A 399 6.21 3.59 -6.42
C ILE A 399 5.45 3.73 -7.74
N LEU A 400 4.14 3.46 -7.71
CA LEU A 400 3.22 3.58 -8.84
C LEU A 400 2.62 4.99 -8.87
N ALA A 401 2.06 5.41 -7.74
CA ALA A 401 1.41 6.71 -7.59
C ALA A 401 1.68 7.34 -6.22
N TRP A 402 1.80 8.67 -6.25
CA TRP A 402 1.61 9.52 -5.09
C TRP A 402 0.14 9.94 -5.04
N GLU A 403 -0.50 9.78 -3.89
CA GLU A 403 -1.92 10.10 -3.67
C GLU A 403 -2.02 11.35 -2.79
N THR A 404 -2.79 12.36 -3.19
CA THR A 404 -2.72 13.68 -2.53
C THR A 404 -3.24 13.73 -1.09
N GLY A 405 -3.90 12.67 -0.63
CA GLY A 405 -4.19 12.35 0.77
C GLY A 405 -5.13 11.16 0.85
N ASN A 406 -5.27 10.54 2.03
CA ASN A 406 -6.30 9.53 2.27
C ASN A 406 -7.67 10.19 2.49
N GLU A 407 -8.72 9.65 1.88
CA GLU A 407 -10.14 10.03 2.05
C GLU A 407 -10.42 11.55 2.06
N LEU A 408 -9.74 12.35 1.23
CA LEU A 408 -9.85 13.81 1.29
C LEU A 408 -11.28 14.28 0.96
N GLY A 409 -11.93 14.85 1.99
CA GLY A 409 -13.34 15.25 1.96
C GLY A 409 -14.27 14.31 2.74
N GLY A 410 -13.83 13.10 3.10
CA GLY A 410 -14.60 12.04 3.77
C GLY A 410 -15.79 11.53 2.95
N TYR A 411 -16.34 10.38 3.33
CA TYR A 411 -17.32 9.60 2.55
C TYR A 411 -18.34 10.44 1.76
N MET A 412 -18.44 10.20 0.45
CA MET A 412 -19.27 10.96 -0.50
C MET A 412 -19.07 12.50 -0.42
N LEU A 413 -17.84 12.90 -0.07
CA LEU A 413 -17.32 14.26 0.03
C LEU A 413 -18.06 15.18 1.03
N GLY A 414 -18.72 14.60 2.05
CA GLY A 414 -19.55 15.34 3.01
C GLY A 414 -18.80 16.27 3.96
N GLY A 415 -17.52 16.00 4.22
CA GLY A 415 -16.60 16.89 4.93
C GLY A 415 -16.00 18.00 4.06
N GLY A 416 -16.45 18.14 2.81
CA GLY A 416 -16.03 19.18 1.87
C GLY A 416 -15.06 18.66 0.82
N ALA A 417 -15.54 18.53 -0.42
CA ALA A 417 -14.76 18.10 -1.58
C ALA A 417 -13.49 18.96 -1.79
N PRO A 418 -12.30 18.35 -1.99
CA PRO A 418 -11.07 19.05 -2.34
C PRO A 418 -11.26 19.96 -3.58
N PRO A 419 -10.98 21.27 -3.50
CA PRO A 419 -11.13 22.17 -4.63
C PRO A 419 -10.22 21.79 -5.79
N ALA A 420 -10.76 21.70 -7.01
CA ALA A 420 -10.00 21.40 -8.23
C ALA A 420 -8.71 22.24 -8.42
N SER A 421 -8.73 23.49 -7.91
CA SER A 421 -7.58 24.41 -7.89
C SER A 421 -6.47 23.94 -6.94
N TRP A 422 -6.83 23.46 -5.74
CA TRP A 422 -5.90 22.87 -4.78
C TRP A 422 -5.34 21.55 -5.31
N THR A 423 -6.20 20.63 -5.76
CA THR A 423 -5.78 19.34 -6.34
C THR A 423 -4.84 19.54 -7.52
N LYS A 424 -5.13 20.52 -8.39
CA LYS A 424 -4.23 20.93 -9.49
C LYS A 424 -2.91 21.50 -8.99
N SER A 425 -2.91 22.29 -7.92
CA SER A 425 -1.70 22.87 -7.32
C SER A 425 -0.77 21.77 -6.81
N ILE A 426 -1.28 20.86 -5.97
CA ILE A 426 -0.49 19.77 -5.38
C ILE A 426 -0.06 18.76 -6.45
N ALA A 427 -0.95 18.33 -7.35
CA ALA A 427 -0.58 17.42 -8.43
C ALA A 427 0.46 18.02 -9.40
N THR A 428 0.41 19.34 -9.66
CA THR A 428 1.46 20.02 -10.44
C THR A 428 2.79 20.04 -9.69
N TYR A 429 2.77 20.26 -8.37
CA TYR A 429 3.96 20.25 -7.53
C TYR A 429 4.62 18.87 -7.48
N ILE A 430 3.85 17.81 -7.22
CA ILE A 430 4.33 16.41 -7.26
C ILE A 430 4.96 16.10 -8.62
N LYS A 431 4.27 16.39 -9.73
CA LYS A 431 4.80 16.17 -11.09
C LYS A 431 6.03 17.03 -11.44
N SER A 432 6.35 18.07 -10.66
CA SER A 432 7.58 18.85 -10.82
C SER A 432 8.79 18.26 -10.08
N LEU A 433 8.55 17.44 -9.05
CA LEU A 433 9.57 16.69 -8.32
C LEU A 433 9.76 15.28 -8.91
N ALA A 434 8.63 14.62 -9.21
CA ALA A 434 8.49 13.23 -9.62
C ALA A 434 7.72 13.13 -10.97
N PRO A 435 8.36 13.48 -12.10
CA PRO A 435 7.67 13.58 -13.39
C PRO A 435 7.22 12.22 -13.96
N ASN A 436 7.84 11.12 -13.52
CA ASN A 436 7.58 9.77 -14.02
C ASN A 436 6.46 9.03 -13.26
N HIS A 437 6.22 9.36 -11.99
CA HIS A 437 5.16 8.76 -11.17
C HIS A 437 3.76 9.20 -11.61
N LEU A 438 2.77 8.35 -11.39
CA LEU A 438 1.36 8.73 -11.51
C LEU A 438 0.93 9.55 -10.27
N VAL A 439 -0.20 10.27 -10.39
CA VAL A 439 -0.81 10.99 -9.26
C VAL A 439 -2.27 10.58 -9.12
N ALA A 440 -2.68 10.21 -7.91
CA ALA A 440 -4.08 10.05 -7.52
C ALA A 440 -4.56 11.30 -6.76
N ASP A 441 -5.85 11.64 -6.90
CA ASP A 441 -6.47 12.74 -6.16
C ASP A 441 -6.78 12.40 -4.70
N GLY A 442 -7.02 11.12 -4.39
CA GLY A 442 -7.22 10.66 -3.01
C GLY A 442 -8.44 11.26 -2.32
N SER A 443 -9.41 11.76 -3.11
CA SER A 443 -10.70 12.18 -2.56
C SER A 443 -11.55 10.97 -2.25
N ASP A 444 -12.37 11.06 -1.19
CA ASP A 444 -13.32 10.00 -0.82
C ASP A 444 -14.55 10.02 -1.75
N GLY A 445 -14.29 9.55 -2.96
CA GLY A 445 -15.26 9.28 -4.00
C GLY A 445 -15.39 10.29 -5.13
N LEU A 446 -16.04 9.83 -6.21
CA LEU A 446 -16.39 10.64 -7.37
C LEU A 446 -17.78 11.27 -7.22
N THR A 447 -18.69 10.57 -6.53
CA THR A 447 -20.09 10.96 -6.36
C THR A 447 -20.31 11.63 -5.00
N ASN A 448 -20.76 12.88 -4.99
CA ASN A 448 -21.07 13.59 -3.74
C ASN A 448 -22.43 13.18 -3.12
N TYR A 449 -22.70 13.63 -1.89
CA TYR A 449 -23.97 13.40 -1.18
C TYR A 449 -25.27 13.83 -1.91
N ASN A 450 -25.22 14.80 -2.84
CA ASN A 450 -26.38 15.15 -3.67
C ASN A 450 -26.63 14.12 -4.79
N GLY A 451 -25.63 13.28 -5.06
CA GLY A 451 -25.59 12.35 -6.17
C GLY A 451 -24.93 12.90 -7.43
N ASP A 452 -24.25 14.05 -7.37
CA ASP A 452 -23.57 14.65 -8.52
C ASP A 452 -22.10 14.22 -8.61
N LEU A 453 -21.55 14.19 -9.83
CA LEU A 453 -20.11 14.05 -10.06
C LEU A 453 -19.35 15.27 -9.51
N ALA A 454 -18.49 15.06 -8.53
CA ALA A 454 -17.62 16.09 -7.98
C ALA A 454 -16.35 16.26 -8.82
N ASN A 455 -15.93 17.52 -9.02
CA ASN A 455 -14.72 17.83 -9.77
C ASN A 455 -13.48 17.93 -8.85
N THR A 456 -13.14 16.86 -8.13
CA THR A 456 -11.96 16.79 -7.25
C THR A 456 -10.67 16.64 -8.05
N GLY A 457 -10.48 15.47 -8.69
CA GLY A 457 -9.41 15.21 -9.66
C GLY A 457 -9.90 14.85 -11.06
N VAL A 458 -11.18 14.54 -11.28
CA VAL A 458 -11.71 14.09 -12.59
C VAL A 458 -11.54 15.11 -13.74
N GLY A 459 -11.54 16.41 -13.46
CA GLY A 459 -11.21 17.47 -14.43
C GLY A 459 -9.76 17.96 -14.39
N VAL A 460 -8.92 17.43 -13.49
CA VAL A 460 -7.56 17.96 -13.22
C VAL A 460 -6.53 17.27 -14.10
N SER A 461 -5.92 18.02 -15.03
CA SER A 461 -5.00 17.48 -16.05
C SER A 461 -3.65 16.95 -15.55
N LYS A 462 -3.33 17.11 -14.26
CA LYS A 462 -2.11 16.57 -13.63
C LYS A 462 -2.36 15.36 -12.72
N VAL A 463 -3.63 15.01 -12.50
CA VAL A 463 -4.06 13.77 -11.85
C VAL A 463 -4.23 12.69 -12.93
N ASP A 464 -3.79 11.47 -12.66
CA ASP A 464 -3.88 10.32 -13.57
C ASP A 464 -4.90 9.27 -13.10
N LEU A 465 -4.92 9.02 -11.79
CA LEU A 465 -5.82 8.08 -11.13
C LEU A 465 -6.92 8.84 -10.38
N VAL A 466 -8.12 8.27 -10.29
CA VAL A 466 -9.18 8.73 -9.38
C VAL A 466 -9.74 7.54 -8.61
N THR A 467 -10.22 7.78 -7.39
CA THR A 467 -10.58 6.71 -6.43
C THR A 467 -11.96 6.91 -5.79
N ASP A 468 -12.54 5.82 -5.29
CA ASP A 468 -13.76 5.78 -4.48
C ASP A 468 -13.65 4.62 -3.46
N HIS A 469 -14.28 4.73 -2.29
CA HIS A 469 -14.10 3.87 -1.12
C HIS A 469 -15.44 3.25 -0.68
N PHE A 470 -15.48 1.93 -0.45
CA PHE A 470 -16.74 1.18 -0.36
C PHE A 470 -16.91 0.46 0.97
N TYR A 471 -17.46 1.18 1.95
CA TYR A 471 -17.83 0.67 3.27
C TYR A 471 -19.35 0.81 3.54
N PRO A 472 -20.17 -0.24 3.32
CA PRO A 472 -19.83 -1.55 2.75
C PRO A 472 -19.74 -1.51 1.21
N ALA A 473 -19.54 -2.66 0.56
CA ALA A 473 -19.57 -2.77 -0.90
C ALA A 473 -20.94 -2.34 -1.49
N LEU A 474 -20.97 -1.21 -2.22
CA LEU A 474 -22.20 -0.65 -2.81
C LEU A 474 -22.19 -0.74 -4.34
N GLN A 475 -22.88 -1.75 -4.89
CA GLN A 475 -23.00 -2.01 -6.33
C GLN A 475 -23.55 -0.79 -7.10
N TRP A 476 -24.58 -0.12 -6.58
CA TRP A 476 -25.21 1.03 -7.23
C TRP A 476 -24.27 2.24 -7.36
N LEU A 477 -23.33 2.39 -6.42
CA LEU A 477 -22.34 3.46 -6.42
C LEU A 477 -21.24 3.12 -7.45
N LEU A 478 -20.70 1.89 -7.39
CA LEU A 478 -19.72 1.40 -8.38
C LEU A 478 -20.22 1.48 -9.83
N GLU A 479 -21.50 1.12 -10.08
CA GLU A 479 -22.14 1.26 -11.40
C GLU A 479 -22.28 2.73 -11.84
N LYS A 480 -22.50 3.64 -10.89
CA LYS A 480 -22.62 5.08 -11.13
C LYS A 480 -21.27 5.72 -11.45
N ASP A 481 -20.21 5.32 -10.74
CA ASP A 481 -18.85 5.80 -10.99
C ASP A 481 -18.29 5.21 -12.29
N GLN A 482 -18.60 3.94 -12.60
CA GLN A 482 -18.41 3.38 -13.94
C GLN A 482 -19.21 4.18 -15.00
N GLY A 483 -20.41 4.65 -14.64
CA GLY A 483 -21.24 5.56 -15.43
C GLY A 483 -20.51 6.86 -15.78
N TRP A 484 -20.00 7.58 -14.78
CA TRP A 484 -19.23 8.82 -14.95
C TRP A 484 -17.96 8.59 -15.77
N MET A 485 -17.20 7.53 -15.46
CA MET A 485 -15.91 7.25 -16.06
C MET A 485 -15.96 6.83 -17.53
N LYS A 486 -17.15 6.58 -18.11
CA LYS A 486 -17.34 6.35 -19.56
C LYS A 486 -16.93 7.54 -20.44
N SER A 487 -16.94 8.76 -19.90
CA SER A 487 -16.49 9.97 -20.62
C SER A 487 -15.14 10.52 -20.15
N ILE A 488 -14.57 9.96 -19.08
CA ILE A 488 -13.39 10.51 -18.39
C ILE A 488 -12.14 9.71 -18.77
N SER A 489 -11.20 10.35 -19.46
CA SER A 489 -9.91 9.75 -19.84
C SER A 489 -8.90 9.74 -18.67
N LYS A 490 -9.25 9.04 -17.59
CA LYS A 490 -8.44 8.77 -16.38
C LYS A 490 -8.62 7.32 -15.96
N ASN A 491 -7.67 6.77 -15.21
CA ASN A 491 -7.83 5.43 -14.65
C ASN A 491 -8.60 5.52 -13.33
N PHE A 492 -9.47 4.53 -13.07
CA PHE A 492 -10.16 4.39 -11.79
C PHE A 492 -9.56 3.24 -10.98
N PHE A 493 -9.61 3.33 -9.66
CA PHE A 493 -9.48 2.15 -8.82
C PHE A 493 -10.38 2.30 -7.59
N VAL A 494 -10.90 1.17 -7.10
CA VAL A 494 -11.45 1.13 -5.74
C VAL A 494 -10.27 1.22 -4.79
N GLY A 495 -10.18 2.31 -4.01
CA GLY A 495 -9.05 2.57 -3.11
C GLY A 495 -9.11 1.74 -1.83
N GLU A 496 -10.32 1.52 -1.32
CA GLU A 496 -10.62 0.65 -0.18
C GLU A 496 -12.01 0.00 -0.36
N ASN A 497 -12.18 -1.23 0.12
CA ASN A 497 -13.49 -1.88 0.20
C ASN A 497 -13.61 -2.86 1.38
N ASP A 498 -14.83 -2.99 1.91
CA ASP A 498 -15.22 -4.14 2.72
C ASP A 498 -15.11 -5.42 1.87
N TRP A 499 -14.19 -6.31 2.24
CA TRP A 499 -14.02 -7.64 1.64
C TRP A 499 -14.72 -8.74 2.45
N THR A 500 -15.24 -8.42 3.64
CA THR A 500 -15.88 -9.39 4.54
C THR A 500 -17.30 -9.74 4.07
N GLY A 501 -18.01 -8.75 3.53
CA GLY A 501 -19.45 -8.85 3.25
C GLY A 501 -20.29 -9.03 4.52
N GLN A 502 -19.75 -8.68 5.69
CA GLN A 502 -20.40 -8.83 7.00
C GLN A 502 -20.94 -7.50 7.55
N LYS A 503 -20.60 -6.37 6.93
CA LYS A 503 -21.05 -5.02 7.36
C LYS A 503 -22.27 -4.51 6.57
N GLY A 504 -22.96 -5.40 5.86
CA GLY A 504 -24.06 -5.08 4.95
C GLY A 504 -23.59 -4.90 3.50
N GLY A 505 -24.31 -4.10 2.73
CA GLY A 505 -23.98 -3.82 1.32
C GLY A 505 -24.49 -4.88 0.34
N SER A 506 -23.72 -5.09 -0.72
CA SER A 506 -24.05 -5.89 -1.90
C SER A 506 -23.29 -7.22 -1.90
N ASP A 507 -23.72 -8.19 -2.71
CA ASP A 507 -22.94 -9.41 -2.92
C ASP A 507 -21.57 -9.07 -3.55
N LEU A 508 -20.50 -9.55 -2.91
CA LEU A 508 -19.13 -9.29 -3.33
C LEU A 508 -18.78 -9.94 -4.67
N ASN A 509 -19.42 -11.06 -5.05
CA ASN A 509 -19.16 -11.66 -6.36
C ASN A 509 -19.67 -10.76 -7.50
N THR A 510 -20.84 -10.16 -7.33
CA THR A 510 -21.43 -9.17 -8.25
C THR A 510 -20.56 -7.90 -8.31
N PHE A 511 -20.10 -7.43 -7.15
CA PHE A 511 -19.21 -6.26 -7.05
C PHE A 511 -17.88 -6.52 -7.79
N TYR A 512 -17.19 -7.62 -7.48
CA TYR A 512 -15.93 -8.02 -8.13
C TYR A 512 -16.11 -8.30 -9.63
N ALA A 513 -17.21 -8.92 -10.06
CA ALA A 513 -17.51 -9.13 -11.48
C ALA A 513 -17.71 -7.80 -12.25
N THR A 514 -18.30 -6.80 -11.59
CA THR A 514 -18.47 -5.46 -12.16
C THR A 514 -17.11 -4.78 -12.39
N ILE A 515 -16.21 -4.87 -11.41
CA ILE A 515 -14.82 -4.41 -11.54
C ILE A 515 -14.10 -5.19 -12.66
N GLU A 516 -14.19 -6.52 -12.68
CA GLU A 516 -13.55 -7.36 -13.71
C GLU A 516 -13.98 -6.94 -15.12
N SER A 517 -15.28 -6.67 -15.33
CA SER A 517 -15.82 -6.18 -16.61
C SER A 517 -15.32 -4.79 -17.01
N TRP A 518 -14.94 -3.96 -16.04
CA TRP A 518 -14.50 -2.58 -16.24
C TRP A 518 -12.99 -2.52 -16.47
N ASP A 519 -12.58 -2.86 -17.70
CA ASP A 519 -11.21 -2.82 -18.27
C ASP A 519 -10.29 -1.69 -17.72
N GLY A 520 -10.80 -0.46 -17.59
CA GLY A 520 -10.11 0.71 -17.03
C GLY A 520 -10.13 0.87 -15.50
N SER A 521 -10.36 -0.20 -14.73
CA SER A 521 -10.43 -0.18 -13.26
C SER A 521 -9.44 -1.11 -12.54
N GLY A 522 -9.09 -0.74 -11.31
CA GLY A 522 -8.44 -1.60 -10.32
C GLY A 522 -9.27 -1.79 -9.04
N SER A 523 -8.81 -2.65 -8.12
CA SER A 523 -9.46 -2.88 -6.82
C SER A 523 -8.48 -3.08 -5.68
N MET A 524 -8.73 -2.41 -4.56
CA MET A 524 -7.95 -2.53 -3.34
C MET A 524 -8.83 -2.70 -2.11
N MET A 525 -8.52 -3.73 -1.33
CA MET A 525 -9.25 -4.09 -0.11
C MET A 525 -8.59 -3.51 1.14
N TRP A 526 -9.32 -3.49 2.25
CA TRP A 526 -8.78 -3.13 3.56
C TRP A 526 -9.06 -4.23 4.59
N SER A 527 -8.10 -4.73 5.37
CA SER A 527 -6.65 -4.55 5.32
C SER A 527 -5.93 -5.84 5.72
N ILE A 528 -4.63 -5.97 5.44
CA ILE A 528 -3.89 -7.23 5.66
C ILE A 528 -2.96 -7.19 6.88
N PHE A 529 -2.97 -8.30 7.62
CA PHE A 529 -2.03 -8.59 8.70
C PHE A 529 -1.50 -10.03 8.61
N GLY A 530 -0.19 -10.16 8.88
CA GLY A 530 0.50 -11.44 9.07
C GLY A 530 0.62 -11.79 10.56
N HIS A 531 1.74 -12.39 10.93
CA HIS A 531 2.05 -12.81 12.29
C HIS A 531 2.85 -11.75 13.08
N ASP A 532 3.13 -12.06 14.35
CA ASP A 532 4.21 -11.47 15.13
C ASP A 532 5.61 -11.92 14.63
N ASP A 533 6.67 -11.30 15.16
CA ASP A 533 8.06 -11.58 14.78
C ASP A 533 8.54 -13.02 15.08
N TYR A 534 7.78 -13.76 15.89
CA TYR A 534 8.04 -15.15 16.26
C TYR A 534 7.19 -16.13 15.45
N CYS A 535 6.35 -15.64 14.54
CA CYS A 535 5.34 -16.41 13.81
C CYS A 535 4.41 -17.23 14.73
N CYS A 536 4.15 -16.73 15.94
CA CYS A 536 3.40 -17.44 16.98
C CYS A 536 1.92 -17.06 17.02
N ASN A 537 1.62 -15.78 16.86
CA ASN A 537 0.26 -15.23 16.85
C ASN A 537 0.04 -14.38 15.59
N TYR A 538 -1.21 -14.22 15.17
CA TYR A 538 -1.58 -13.20 14.19
C TYR A 538 -1.62 -11.82 14.85
N VAL A 539 -1.10 -10.79 14.17
CA VAL A 539 -1.40 -9.40 14.53
C VAL A 539 -2.79 -9.07 14.01
N ASN A 540 -3.56 -8.27 14.77
CA ASN A 540 -4.95 -7.97 14.46
C ASN A 540 -5.31 -6.53 14.83
N HIS A 541 -5.92 -5.81 13.89
CA HIS A 541 -6.51 -4.48 14.11
C HIS A 541 -8.01 -4.59 14.51
N ASN A 542 -8.54 -3.59 15.20
CA ASN A 542 -9.83 -3.69 15.92
C ASN A 542 -11.05 -3.15 15.14
N ASP A 543 -10.89 -2.81 13.86
CA ASP A 543 -11.94 -2.41 12.91
C ASP A 543 -12.92 -3.55 12.55
N GLY A 544 -12.47 -4.80 12.66
CA GLY A 544 -13.17 -5.98 12.16
C GLY A 544 -13.14 -6.14 10.62
N TYR A 545 -12.12 -5.59 9.96
CA TYR A 545 -11.76 -5.84 8.55
C TYR A 545 -10.36 -6.47 8.39
N THR A 546 -9.64 -6.75 9.49
CA THR A 546 -8.32 -7.40 9.47
C THR A 546 -8.36 -8.78 8.79
N LEU A 547 -7.66 -8.92 7.66
CA LEU A 547 -7.43 -10.20 6.99
C LEU A 547 -6.13 -10.85 7.52
N MET A 548 -6.28 -11.70 8.53
CA MET A 548 -5.24 -12.59 9.06
C MET A 548 -4.96 -13.77 8.10
N TYR A 549 -3.82 -13.77 7.42
CA TYR A 549 -3.55 -14.67 6.28
C TYR A 549 -2.61 -15.87 6.57
N PRO A 550 -2.94 -17.12 6.17
CA PRO A 550 -4.16 -17.57 5.50
C PRO A 550 -5.21 -18.15 6.47
N ASN A 551 -4.80 -18.52 7.68
CA ASN A 551 -5.57 -19.42 8.55
C ASN A 551 -6.13 -18.79 9.83
N GLY A 552 -5.75 -17.55 10.18
CA GLY A 552 -6.25 -16.85 11.38
C GLY A 552 -7.72 -16.40 11.27
N ASN A 553 -8.23 -16.25 10.05
CA ASN A 553 -9.63 -15.93 9.78
C ASN A 553 -10.61 -17.06 10.11
N THR A 554 -11.87 -16.70 10.42
CA THR A 554 -12.99 -17.66 10.52
C THR A 554 -13.25 -18.36 9.18
N GLN A 555 -13.92 -19.52 9.17
CA GLN A 555 -14.19 -20.23 7.91
C GLN A 555 -14.98 -19.40 6.89
N ALA A 556 -15.92 -18.56 7.34
CA ALA A 556 -16.67 -17.67 6.46
C ALA A 556 -15.75 -16.60 5.83
N LEU A 557 -14.90 -15.97 6.63
CA LEU A 557 -13.95 -14.97 6.13
C LEU A 557 -12.87 -15.60 5.23
N ARG A 558 -12.40 -16.82 5.51
CA ARG A 558 -11.48 -17.55 4.60
C ARG A 558 -12.10 -17.80 3.23
N THR A 559 -13.40 -18.08 3.15
CA THR A 559 -14.10 -18.18 1.86
C THR A 559 -14.14 -16.84 1.12
N GLN A 560 -14.34 -15.72 1.83
CA GLN A 560 -14.31 -14.38 1.21
C GLN A 560 -12.90 -13.97 0.75
N ALA A 561 -11.87 -14.25 1.55
CA ALA A 561 -10.47 -14.07 1.16
C ALA A 561 -10.12 -14.90 -0.09
N TRP A 562 -10.71 -16.09 -0.25
CA TRP A 562 -10.55 -16.90 -1.46
C TRP A 562 -11.25 -16.29 -2.68
N TYR A 563 -12.48 -15.75 -2.55
CA TYR A 563 -13.13 -15.03 -3.67
C TYR A 563 -12.36 -13.76 -4.07
N LEU A 564 -11.87 -12.99 -3.10
CA LEU A 564 -10.99 -11.84 -3.30
C LEU A 564 -9.70 -12.21 -4.05
N MET A 565 -9.03 -13.29 -3.63
CA MET A 565 -7.87 -13.83 -4.33
C MET A 565 -8.22 -14.21 -5.77
N GLN A 566 -9.32 -14.94 -5.99
CA GLN A 566 -9.73 -15.31 -7.35
C GLN A 566 -9.97 -14.09 -8.23
N HIS A 567 -10.60 -13.05 -7.68
CA HIS A 567 -10.81 -11.78 -8.35
C HIS A 567 -9.47 -11.15 -8.78
N TRP A 568 -8.50 -11.02 -7.88
CA TRP A 568 -7.17 -10.45 -8.21
C TRP A 568 -6.37 -11.29 -9.21
N TYR A 569 -6.44 -12.62 -9.16
CA TYR A 569 -5.87 -13.48 -10.20
C TYR A 569 -6.53 -13.23 -11.56
N ARG A 570 -7.88 -13.21 -11.66
CA ARG A 570 -8.60 -12.93 -12.91
C ARG A 570 -8.30 -11.54 -13.46
N MET A 571 -8.24 -10.52 -12.61
CA MET A 571 -7.87 -9.13 -12.94
C MET A 571 -6.48 -9.01 -13.57
N ARG A 572 -5.57 -9.96 -13.29
CA ARG A 572 -4.23 -10.06 -13.88
C ARG A 572 -4.12 -11.04 -15.06
N GLY A 573 -5.24 -11.62 -15.51
CA GLY A 573 -5.26 -12.64 -16.56
C GLY A 573 -4.69 -14.00 -16.13
N LEU A 574 -4.59 -14.25 -14.81
CA LEU A 574 -4.03 -15.47 -14.23
C LEU A 574 -5.13 -16.47 -13.87
N THR A 575 -4.84 -17.76 -13.99
CA THR A 575 -5.72 -18.83 -13.47
C THR A 575 -5.68 -18.84 -11.94
N PRO A 576 -6.82 -18.66 -11.23
CA PRO A 576 -6.83 -18.71 -9.77
C PRO A 576 -6.51 -20.10 -9.21
N PRO A 577 -5.80 -20.20 -8.08
CA PRO A 577 -5.60 -21.47 -7.38
C PRO A 577 -6.88 -21.95 -6.68
N ALA A 578 -7.00 -23.27 -6.50
CA ALA A 578 -8.21 -23.92 -5.96
C ALA A 578 -8.46 -23.65 -4.45
N ALA A 579 -7.47 -23.08 -3.76
CA ALA A 579 -7.54 -22.66 -2.35
C ALA A 579 -6.54 -21.51 -2.13
N LEU A 580 -6.54 -20.89 -0.94
CA LEU A 580 -5.54 -19.90 -0.55
C LEU A 580 -4.13 -20.53 -0.57
N PRO A 581 -3.13 -19.97 -1.26
CA PRO A 581 -1.75 -20.47 -1.19
C PRO A 581 -1.12 -20.21 0.17
N ALA A 582 -0.13 -21.01 0.56
CA ALA A 582 0.61 -20.75 1.79
C ALA A 582 1.59 -19.58 1.62
N VAL A 583 2.03 -19.01 2.74
CA VAL A 583 3.14 -18.05 2.84
C VAL A 583 4.08 -18.61 3.90
N ALA A 584 5.39 -18.63 3.68
CA ALA A 584 6.30 -19.06 4.73
C ALA A 584 6.43 -17.98 5.83
N CYS A 585 6.32 -18.36 7.09
CA CYS A 585 6.70 -17.51 8.22
C CYS A 585 7.84 -18.17 9.00
N PRO A 586 8.96 -17.47 9.28
CA PRO A 586 9.29 -16.12 8.82
C PRO A 586 9.72 -16.11 7.35
N GLN A 587 9.45 -15.01 6.64
CA GLN A 587 10.00 -14.79 5.30
C GLN A 587 11.53 -14.55 5.37
N PRO A 588 12.31 -15.07 4.41
CA PRO A 588 13.77 -15.01 4.40
C PRO A 588 14.30 -13.59 4.46
N GLU A 589 15.36 -13.39 5.24
CA GLU A 589 16.09 -12.11 5.23
C GLU A 589 16.69 -11.81 3.87
N LEU A 590 16.76 -10.52 3.55
CA LEU A 590 17.27 -10.01 2.29
C LEU A 590 18.58 -9.21 2.52
N LEU A 591 19.53 -9.32 1.58
CA LEU A 591 20.75 -8.52 1.47
C LEU A 591 20.44 -7.22 0.72
N PRO A 592 20.73 -6.02 1.30
CA PRO A 592 20.60 -4.71 0.64
C PRO A 592 21.05 -4.68 -0.82
#